data_AF-A0A180F0S8-F1
#
_entry.id   AF-A0A180F0S8-F1
#
_cell.length_a   1.000
_cell.length_b   1.000
_cell.length_c   1.000
_cell.angle_alpha   90.00
_cell.angle_beta   90.00
_cell.angle_gamma   90.00
#
_symmetry.space_group_name_H-M   'P 1'
#
loop_
_entity.id
_entity.type
_entity.pdbx_description
1 polymer ?
#
loop_
_entity_poly.entity_id
_entity_poly.type
_entity_poly.pdbx_seq_one_letter_code
_entity_poly.pdbx_strand_id
1 'polypeptide(L)' 'MERREVKTLTHYRIAKTGEYVTKEYAEKNPKTTVKETDRIRGSKKTESI' A
#
# COMPACT_ATOMS: atom_id res chain seq x y z
N MET A 1 -9.10 -17.08 21.26
CA MET A 1 -8.22 -16.05 20.66
C MET A 1 -8.82 -15.66 19.31
N GLU A 2 -9.62 -14.61 19.27
CA GLU A 2 -10.25 -14.16 18.02
C GLU A 2 -9.19 -13.46 17.15
N ARG A 3 -8.82 -14.09 16.03
CA ARG A 3 -7.91 -13.49 15.04
C ARG A 3 -8.66 -12.34 14.38
N ARG A 4 -8.43 -11.12 14.86
CA ARG A 4 -8.90 -9.90 14.18
C ARG A 4 -8.40 -9.96 12.73
N GLU A 5 -9.32 -10.04 11.77
CA GLU A 5 -8.99 -9.96 10.36
C GLU A 5 -8.32 -8.60 10.11
N VAL A 6 -7.03 -8.63 9.82
CA VAL A 6 -6.25 -7.43 9.55
C VAL A 6 -6.39 -7.13 8.07
N LYS A 7 -7.27 -6.19 7.72
CA LYS A 7 -7.34 -5.72 6.33
C LYS A 7 -6.04 -4.99 6.00
N THR A 8 -5.31 -5.47 5.01
CA THR A 8 -4.07 -4.85 4.52
C THR A 8 -4.27 -4.34 3.10
N LEU A 9 -3.81 -3.13 2.81
CA LEU A 9 -3.78 -2.59 1.44
C LEU A 9 -2.38 -2.76 0.87
N THR A 10 -2.30 -3.35 -0.32
CA THR A 10 -1.05 -3.42 -1.07
C THR A 10 -0.98 -2.28 -2.06
N HIS A 11 0.09 -1.49 -2.00
CA HIS A 11 0.38 -0.42 -2.95
C HIS A 11 1.72 -0.68 -3.63
N TYR A 12 1.89 -0.14 -4.82
CA TYR A 12 3.14 -0.19 -5.56
C TYR A 12 3.61 1.23 -5.81
N ARG A 13 4.86 1.55 -5.46
CA ARG A 13 5.46 2.87 -5.70
C ARG A 13 6.80 2.76 -6.38
N ILE A 14 7.15 3.70 -7.25
CA ILE A 14 8.48 3.76 -7.83
C ILE A 14 9.47 4.15 -6.73
N ALA A 15 10.52 3.35 -6.53
CA ALA A 15 11.53 3.59 -5.49
C ALA A 15 12.25 4.95 -5.67
N LYS A 16 12.35 5.40 -6.92
CA LYS A 16 13.09 6.60 -7.31
C LYS A 16 12.25 7.88 -7.25
N THR A 17 11.03 7.87 -7.78
CA THR A 17 10.17 9.07 -7.87
C THR A 17 9.08 9.11 -6.81
N GLY A 18 8.76 7.96 -6.20
CA GLY A 18 7.65 7.84 -5.23
C GLY A 18 6.27 7.74 -5.89
N GLU A 19 6.19 7.72 -7.22
CA GLU A 19 4.91 7.65 -7.93
C GLU A 19 4.22 6.30 -7.72
N TYR A 20 2.91 6.34 -7.45
CA TYR A 20 2.11 5.14 -7.33
C TYR A 20 1.80 4.54 -8.70
N VAL A 21 1.99 3.24 -8.82
CA VAL A 21 1.86 2.50 -10.07
C VAL A 21 0.96 1.30 -9.90
N THR A 22 0.54 0.72 -11.02
CA THR A 22 -0.27 -0.50 -11.01
C THR A 22 0.61 -1.72 -10.73
N LYS A 23 -0.04 -2.82 -10.33
CA LYS A 23 0.62 -4.11 -10.12
C LYS A 23 1.36 -4.57 -11.36
N GLU A 24 0.75 -4.46 -12.54
CA GLU A 24 1.38 -4.88 -13.81
C GLU A 24 2.67 -4.13 -14.09
N TYR A 25 2.72 -2.83 -13.78
CA TYR A 25 3.94 -2.05 -13.92
C TYR A 25 5.02 -2.53 -12.94
N ALA A 26 4.63 -2.84 -11.70
CA ALA A 26 5.53 -3.37 -10.69
C ALA A 26 6.10 -4.74 -11.07
N GLU A 27 5.29 -5.60 -11.69
CA GLU A 27 5.71 -6.92 -12.18
C GLU A 27 6.68 -6.82 -13.37
N LYS A 28 6.49 -5.82 -14.24
CA LYS A 28 7.43 -5.52 -15.34
C LYS A 28 8.71 -4.85 -14.84
N ASN A 29 8.64 -4.08 -13.75
CA ASN A 29 9.75 -3.29 -13.21
C ASN A 29 10.03 -3.58 -11.72
N PRO A 30 10.35 -4.84 -11.35
CA PRO A 30 10.52 -5.23 -9.95
C PRO A 30 11.76 -4.60 -9.29
N LYS A 31 12.74 -4.17 -10.10
CA LYS A 31 13.98 -3.55 -9.61
C LYS A 31 13.81 -2.10 -9.18
N THR A 32 12.81 -1.40 -9.73
CA THR A 32 12.58 0.03 -9.49
C THR A 32 11.25 0.32 -8.81
N THR A 33 10.49 -0.72 -8.49
CA THR A 33 9.18 -0.62 -7.84
C THR A 33 9.21 -1.27 -6.47
N VAL A 34 8.70 -0.56 -5.47
CA VAL A 34 8.52 -1.03 -4.09
C VAL A 34 7.08 -1.49 -3.93
N LYS A 35 6.90 -2.70 -3.39
CA LYS A 35 5.61 -3.20 -2.93
C LYS A 35 5.46 -2.88 -1.45
N GLU A 36 4.51 -2.03 -1.11
CA GLU A 36 4.18 -1.68 0.26
C GLU A 36 2.89 -2.34 0.70
N THR A 37 2.84 -2.79 1.95
CA THR A 37 1.63 -3.38 2.54
C THR A 37 1.28 -2.60 3.78
N ASP A 38 0.25 -1.78 3.68
CA ASP A 38 -0.21 -0.97 4.78
C ASP A 38 -1.28 -1.71 5.57
N ARG A 39 -1.17 -1.69 6.90
CA ARG A 39 -2.16 -2.27 7.79
C ARG A 39 -3.26 -1.25 8.02
N ILE A 40 -4.44 -1.49 7.45
CA ILE A 40 -5.61 -0.65 7.72
C ILE A 40 -6.02 -0.89 9.18
N ARG A 41 -5.50 -0.06 10.08
CA ARG A 41 -6.03 0.06 11.42
C ARG A 41 -7.13 1.10 11.31
N GLY A 42 -8.38 0.64 11.25
CA GLY A 42 -9.61 1.41 11.03
C GLY A 42 -9.38 2.93 11.08
N SER A 43 -9.28 3.54 9.90
CA SER A 43 -8.95 4.95 9.73
C SER A 43 -9.90 5.78 10.58
N LYS A 44 -9.37 6.47 11.59
CA LYS A 44 -10.09 7.59 12.19
C LYS A 44 -10.29 8.60 11.07
N LYS A 45 -11.52 8.79 10.60
CA LYS A 45 -11.91 9.97 9.84
C LYS A 45 -11.50 11.18 10.71
N THR A 46 -10.41 11.83 10.38
CA THR A 46 -10.21 13.22 10.77
C THR A 46 -11.09 14.03 9.82
N GLU A 47 -12.35 14.20 10.21
CA GLU A 47 -13.16 15.32 9.74
C GLU A 47 -12.40 16.57 10.19
N SER A 48 -11.72 17.21 9.23
CA SER A 48 -11.20 18.56 9.42
C SER A 48 -12.39 19.50 9.59
N ILE A 49 -12.28 20.30 10.65
CA ILE A 49 -13.22 21.28 11.20
C ILE A 49 -13.49 22.40 10.19
#